data_AF-A0A402B9E4-F1
#
_entry.id   AF-A0A402B9E4-F1
#
_cell.length_a   1.000
_cell.length_b   1.000
_cell.length_c   1.000
_cell.angle_alpha   90.00
_cell.angle_beta   90.00
_cell.angle_gamma   90.00
#
_symmetry.space_group_name_H-M   'P 1'
#
loop_
_entity.id
_entity.type
_entity.pdbx_description
1 polymer ?
#
loop_
_entity_poly.entity_id
_entity_poly.type
_entity_poly.pdbx_seq_one_letter_code
_entity_poly.pdbx_strand_id
1 'polypeptide(L)'
;MIYLRLMHKQTVKYQNPLRISAIVLETLLVATALVPAQLWTRILPLSANTPLNGPYPASIAPLITLLLYTIPTLIGLSCQQWQRALLYATLPAWIGLGLFLVAATFKVGAFYLVSPDHITANVSLLELFAALGSIGWLARFLFKMS
;
A
#
# COMPACT_ATOMS: atom_id res chain seq x y z
N MET A 1 -44.13 -9.74 -2.98
CA MET A 1 -43.14 -9.14 -3.91
C MET A 1 -42.58 -7.77 -3.47
N ILE A 2 -42.96 -7.24 -2.29
CA ILE A 2 -42.48 -5.94 -1.77
C ILE A 2 -41.27 -6.09 -0.83
N TYR A 3 -41.15 -7.23 -0.12
CA TYR A 3 -40.05 -7.50 0.82
C TYR A 3 -38.66 -7.63 0.16
N LEU A 4 -38.58 -8.19 -1.06
CA LEU A 4 -37.32 -8.31 -1.80
C LEU A 4 -36.74 -6.96 -2.26
N ARG A 5 -37.58 -5.92 -2.36
CA ARG A 5 -37.16 -4.59 -2.81
C ARG A 5 -36.56 -3.73 -1.68
N LEU A 6 -36.86 -4.06 -0.42
CA LEU A 6 -36.30 -3.38 0.74
C LEU A 6 -34.90 -3.91 1.11
N MET A 7 -34.60 -5.18 0.85
CA MET A 7 -33.24 -5.72 1.07
C MET A 7 -32.21 -5.29 0.01
N HIS A 8 -32.65 -4.92 -1.19
CA HIS A 8 -31.73 -4.45 -2.23
C HIS A 8 -31.32 -2.97 -2.09
N LYS A 9 -32.07 -2.19 -1.29
CA LYS A 9 -31.84 -0.73 -1.16
C LYS A 9 -30.82 -0.33 -0.07
N GLN A 10 -30.24 -1.29 0.65
CA GLN A 10 -29.25 -1.01 1.71
C GLN A 10 -27.79 -1.31 1.32
N THR A 11 -27.52 -1.78 0.09
CA THR A 11 -26.19 -2.31 -0.28
C THR A 11 -25.20 -1.27 -0.79
N VAL A 12 -25.62 -0.03 -1.02
CA VAL A 12 -24.70 1.10 -1.24
C VAL A 12 -24.58 1.89 0.06
N LYS A 13 -24.24 1.17 1.14
CA LYS A 13 -23.64 1.79 2.31
C LYS A 13 -22.33 2.39 1.81
N TYR A 14 -22.27 3.72 1.65
CA TYR A 14 -21.05 4.44 1.32
C TYR A 14 -19.92 3.85 2.16
N GLN A 15 -19.06 3.06 1.52
CA GLN A 15 -17.85 2.59 2.15
C GLN A 15 -17.11 3.86 2.57
N ASN A 16 -16.77 3.95 3.85
CA ASN A 16 -16.27 5.16 4.48
C ASN A 16 -15.22 5.82 3.57
N PRO A 17 -15.48 7.01 2.99
CA PRO A 17 -14.66 7.58 1.91
C PRO A 17 -13.21 7.79 2.35
N LEU A 18 -12.99 8.01 3.65
CA LEU A 18 -11.67 8.07 4.28
C LEU A 18 -10.88 6.76 4.08
N ARG A 19 -11.53 5.61 4.25
CA ARG A 19 -10.88 4.31 4.05
C ARG A 19 -10.50 4.08 2.60
N ILE A 20 -11.42 4.40 1.67
CA ILE A 20 -11.13 4.29 0.24
C ILE A 20 -9.95 5.20 -0.12
N SER A 21 -9.97 6.45 0.36
CA SER A 21 -8.88 7.38 0.11
C SER A 21 -7.54 6.88 0.66
N ALA A 22 -7.52 6.26 1.85
CA ALA A 22 -6.32 5.68 2.42
C ALA A 22 -5.78 4.50 1.59
N ILE A 23 -6.67 3.61 1.12
CA ILE A 23 -6.28 2.49 0.26
C ILE A 23 -5.73 3.00 -1.08
N VAL A 24 -6.39 3.98 -1.71
CA VAL A 24 -5.93 4.57 -2.97
C VAL A 24 -4.59 5.26 -2.78
N LEU A 25 -4.43 6.04 -1.72
CA LEU A 25 -3.18 6.74 -1.41
C LEU A 25 -2.04 5.75 -1.16
N GLU A 26 -2.27 4.69 -0.39
CA GLU A 26 -1.29 3.62 -0.18
C GLU A 26 -0.93 2.91 -1.48
N THR A 27 -1.92 2.65 -2.34
CA THR A 27 -1.71 2.01 -3.65
C THR A 27 -0.84 2.88 -4.54
N LEU A 28 -1.11 4.19 -4.59
CA LEU A 28 -0.28 5.15 -5.31
C LEU A 28 1.14 5.20 -4.73
N LEU A 29 1.27 5.21 -3.41
CA LEU A 29 2.55 5.27 -2.72
C LEU A 29 3.41 4.04 -3.00
N VAL A 30 2.83 2.84 -2.92
CA VAL A 30 3.48 1.58 -3.34
C VAL A 30 3.83 1.62 -4.83
N ALA A 31 2.94 2.14 -5.68
CA ALA A 31 3.21 2.26 -7.11
C ALA A 31 4.35 3.24 -7.43
N THR A 32 4.61 4.24 -6.58
CA THR A 32 5.76 5.14 -6.78
C THR A 32 7.11 4.43 -6.67
N ALA A 33 7.16 3.24 -6.03
CA ALA A 33 8.36 2.40 -6.00
C ALA A 33 8.68 1.78 -7.37
N LEU A 34 7.72 1.74 -8.30
CA LEU A 34 7.95 1.32 -9.68
C LEU A 34 8.75 2.35 -10.49
N VAL A 35 8.83 3.59 -10.01
CA VAL A 35 9.55 4.66 -10.70
C VAL A 35 11.06 4.41 -10.56
N PRO A 36 11.80 4.25 -11.67
CA PRO A 36 13.25 4.12 -11.64
C PRO A 36 13.93 5.29 -10.91
N ALA A 37 14.99 4.99 -10.16
CA ALA A 37 15.80 5.98 -9.47
C ALA A 37 16.30 7.12 -10.38
N GLN A 38 16.60 6.82 -11.65
CA GLN A 38 17.04 7.81 -12.65
C GLN A 38 15.94 8.80 -13.04
N LEU A 39 14.67 8.43 -12.90
CA LEU A 39 13.56 9.36 -13.11
C LEU A 39 13.35 10.26 -11.89
N TRP A 40 13.56 9.74 -10.68
CA TRP A 40 13.53 10.54 -9.46
C TRP A 40 14.55 11.69 -9.48
N THR A 41 15.77 11.43 -9.93
CA THR A 41 16.81 12.47 -10.04
C THR A 41 16.52 13.52 -11.13
N ARG A 42 15.69 13.18 -12.13
CA ARG A 42 15.21 14.16 -13.14
C ARG A 42 14.05 15.02 -12.62
N ILE A 43 13.15 14.43 -11.84
CA ILE A 43 11.97 15.14 -11.28
C ILE A 43 12.39 16.02 -10.09
N LEU A 44 13.33 15.56 -9.27
CA LEU A 44 13.87 16.27 -8.11
C LEU A 44 15.39 16.50 -8.30
N PRO A 45 15.79 17.45 -9.16
CA PRO A 45 17.21 17.69 -9.48
C PRO A 45 18.02 18.16 -8.26
N LEU A 46 17.37 18.75 -7.25
CA LEU A 46 18.00 19.17 -6.00
C LEU A 46 18.24 18.00 -5.01
N SER A 47 17.66 16.83 -5.24
CA SER A 47 17.90 15.63 -4.42
C SER A 47 19.05 14.79 -4.99
N ALA A 48 20.15 15.44 -5.39
CA ALA A 48 21.30 14.87 -6.09
C ALA A 48 22.07 13.78 -5.33
N ASN A 49 21.62 13.41 -4.13
CA ASN A 49 22.13 12.25 -3.42
C ASN A 49 21.57 11.00 -4.11
N THR A 50 22.46 10.28 -4.80
CA THR A 50 22.21 8.94 -5.34
C THR A 50 21.46 8.11 -4.30
N PRO A 51 20.38 7.39 -4.68
CA PRO A 51 19.74 6.48 -3.74
C PRO A 51 20.80 5.49 -3.24
N LEU A 52 21.16 5.60 -1.97
CA LEU A 52 22.22 4.80 -1.37
C LEU A 52 21.81 3.32 -1.29
N ASN A 53 20.49 3.02 -1.19
CA ASN A 53 19.97 1.66 -0.96
C ASN A 53 18.50 1.43 -1.41
N GLY A 54 17.92 2.22 -2.33
CA GLY A 54 16.49 2.06 -2.67
C GLY A 54 15.97 2.89 -3.86
N PRO A 55 14.67 2.84 -4.18
CA PRO A 55 14.12 3.58 -5.33
C PRO A 55 14.02 5.09 -5.09
N TYR A 56 14.03 5.55 -3.83
CA TYR A 56 13.78 6.94 -3.46
C TYR A 56 15.04 7.71 -3.05
N PRO A 57 15.12 9.02 -3.35
CA PRO A 57 16.15 9.91 -2.81
C PRO A 57 16.16 9.96 -1.28
N ALA A 58 17.34 10.16 -0.69
CA ALA A 58 17.54 10.18 0.76
C ALA A 58 16.70 11.25 1.51
N SER A 59 16.32 12.33 0.83
CA SER A 59 15.50 13.41 1.42
C SER A 59 14.05 13.01 1.64
N ILE A 60 13.47 12.18 0.77
CA ILE A 60 12.05 11.78 0.84
C ILE A 60 11.84 10.37 1.39
N ALA A 61 12.88 9.52 1.35
CA ALA A 61 12.80 8.15 1.82
C ALA A 61 12.24 8.01 3.25
N PRO A 62 12.64 8.81 4.26
CA PRO A 62 12.10 8.68 5.62
C PRO A 62 10.60 8.96 5.70
N LEU A 63 10.12 9.96 4.95
CA LEU A 63 8.70 10.30 4.89
C LEU A 63 7.89 9.17 4.25
N ILE A 64 8.38 8.61 3.15
CA ILE A 64 7.71 7.50 2.46
C ILE A 64 7.68 6.27 3.38
N THR A 65 8.78 5.95 4.06
CA THR A 65 8.80 4.87 5.06
C THR A 65 7.80 5.11 6.18
N LEU A 66 7.69 6.33 6.71
CA LEU A 66 6.69 6.66 7.72
C LEU A 66 5.26 6.43 7.19
N LEU A 67 4.97 6.81 5.95
CA LEU A 67 3.67 6.62 5.33
C LEU A 67 3.33 5.13 5.13
N LEU A 68 4.28 4.34 4.62
CA LEU A 68 4.14 2.87 4.46
C LEU A 68 3.86 2.15 5.79
N TYR A 69 4.30 2.71 6.92
CA TYR A 69 4.01 2.13 8.24
C TYR A 69 2.68 2.64 8.82
N THR A 70 2.36 3.91 8.62
CA THR A 70 1.21 4.54 9.26
C THR A 70 -0.10 4.24 8.54
N ILE A 71 -0.12 4.27 7.20
CA ILE A 71 -1.36 4.14 6.44
C ILE A 71 -1.98 2.74 6.56
N PRO A 72 -1.23 1.62 6.43
CA PRO A 72 -1.81 0.28 6.66
C PRO A 72 -2.38 0.13 8.07
N THR A 73 -1.73 0.72 9.08
CA THR A 73 -2.25 0.76 10.46
C THR A 73 -3.53 1.57 10.57
N LEU A 74 -3.63 2.74 9.92
CA LEU A 74 -4.85 3.54 9.88
C LEU A 74 -6.00 2.82 9.14
N ILE A 75 -5.69 2.11 8.06
CA ILE A 75 -6.66 1.25 7.35
C ILE A 75 -7.18 0.17 8.32
N GLY A 76 -6.29 -0.49 9.05
CA GLY A 76 -6.63 -1.47 10.08
C GLY A 76 -7.53 -0.91 11.18
N LEU A 77 -7.15 0.23 11.76
CA LEU A 77 -7.93 0.98 12.76
C LEU A 77 -9.35 1.30 12.25
N SER A 78 -9.47 1.66 10.97
CA SER A 78 -10.76 2.02 10.38
C SER A 78 -11.71 0.83 10.22
N CYS A 79 -11.24 -0.41 10.35
CA CYS A 79 -12.02 -1.64 10.11
C CYS A 79 -12.58 -2.25 11.40
N GLN A 80 -13.81 -2.76 11.33
CA GLN A 80 -14.45 -3.46 12.46
C GLN A 80 -14.11 -4.95 12.51
N GLN A 81 -13.93 -5.56 11.34
CA GLN A 81 -13.64 -6.99 11.18
C GLN A 81 -12.16 -7.15 10.83
N TRP A 82 -11.48 -8.08 11.50
CA TRP A 82 -10.06 -8.34 11.28
C TRP A 82 -9.77 -8.81 9.85
N GLN A 83 -10.68 -9.59 9.24
CA GLN A 83 -10.53 -10.05 7.85
C GLN A 83 -10.49 -8.88 6.86
N ARG A 84 -11.33 -7.86 7.09
CA ARG A 84 -11.38 -6.65 6.25
C ARG A 84 -10.15 -5.78 6.49
N ALA A 85 -9.69 -5.68 7.73
CA ALA A 85 -8.47 -4.94 8.07
C ALA A 85 -7.26 -5.51 7.33
N LEU A 86 -7.07 -6.83 7.39
CA LEU A 86 -6.01 -7.53 6.67
C LEU A 86 -6.13 -7.36 5.15
N LEU A 87 -7.32 -7.63 4.60
CA LEU A 87 -7.54 -7.52 3.17
C LEU A 87 -7.22 -6.11 2.66
N TYR A 88 -7.77 -5.06 3.28
CA TYR A 88 -7.56 -3.70 2.81
C TYR A 88 -6.15 -3.17 3.06
N ALA A 89 -5.49 -3.58 4.14
CA ALA A 89 -4.12 -3.20 4.40
C ALA A 89 -3.15 -3.86 3.40
N THR A 90 -3.41 -5.10 2.99
CA THR A 90 -2.53 -5.84 2.06
C THR A 90 -2.85 -5.64 0.59
N LEU A 91 -4.06 -5.18 0.25
CA LEU A 91 -4.50 -4.98 -1.14
C LEU A 91 -3.55 -4.05 -1.94
N PRO A 92 -3.07 -2.91 -1.41
CA PRO A 92 -2.05 -2.09 -2.09
C PRO A 92 -0.78 -2.86 -2.45
N ALA A 93 -0.27 -3.68 -1.53
CA ALA A 93 0.93 -4.50 -1.75
C ALA A 93 0.70 -5.59 -2.81
N TRP A 94 -0.48 -6.22 -2.84
CA TRP A 94 -0.85 -7.17 -3.90
C TRP A 94 -0.90 -6.51 -5.29
N ILE A 95 -1.50 -5.32 -5.38
CA ILE A 95 -1.52 -4.55 -6.64
C ILE A 95 -0.11 -4.18 -7.06
N GLY A 96 0.71 -3.69 -6.12
CA GLY A 96 2.11 -3.38 -6.35
C GLY A 96 2.87 -4.58 -6.91
N LEU A 97 2.80 -5.72 -6.23
CA LEU A 97 3.47 -6.96 -6.64
C LEU A 97 3.02 -7.40 -8.04
N GLY A 98 1.71 -7.37 -8.33
CA GLY A 98 1.18 -7.68 -9.66
C GLY A 98 1.73 -6.76 -10.75
N LEU A 99 1.76 -5.45 -10.50
CA LEU A 99 2.33 -4.46 -11.42
C LEU A 99 3.83 -4.67 -11.63
N PHE A 100 4.59 -4.94 -10.56
CA PHE A 100 6.01 -5.27 -10.63
C PHE A 100 6.25 -6.51 -11.48
N LEU A 101 5.46 -7.57 -11.28
CA LEU A 101 5.59 -8.82 -12.01
C LEU A 101 5.33 -8.63 -13.51
N VAL A 102 4.28 -7.88 -13.86
CA VAL A 102 3.99 -7.52 -15.26
C VAL A 102 5.10 -6.64 -15.84
N ALA A 103 5.60 -5.64 -15.12
CA ALA A 103 6.69 -4.79 -15.61
C ALA A 103 7.99 -5.58 -15.83
N ALA A 104 8.26 -6.58 -14.99
CA ALA A 104 9.42 -7.45 -15.12
C ALA A 104 9.38 -8.31 -16.38
N THR A 105 8.19 -8.74 -16.86
CA THR A 105 8.08 -9.54 -18.10
C THR A 105 8.45 -8.75 -19.36
N PHE A 106 8.25 -7.43 -19.36
CA PHE A 106 8.59 -6.56 -20.49
C PHE A 106 10.08 -6.19 -20.58
N LYS A 107 10.95 -6.75 -19.73
CA LYS A 107 12.39 -6.43 -19.67
C LYS A 107 12.67 -4.93 -19.71
N VAL A 108 11.83 -4.12 -19.05
CA VAL A 108 12.07 -2.69 -18.90
C VAL A 108 13.38 -2.55 -18.12
N GLY A 109 14.44 -2.10 -18.81
CA GLY A 109 15.85 -2.41 -18.52
C GLY A 109 16.42 -2.05 -17.15
N ALA A 110 15.68 -1.38 -16.28
CA ALA A 110 16.05 -1.15 -14.88
C ALA A 110 15.76 -2.37 -13.97
N PHE A 111 14.76 -3.20 -14.31
CA PHE A 111 14.31 -4.31 -13.45
C PHE A 111 15.10 -5.61 -13.64
N TYR A 112 15.77 -5.77 -14.79
CA TYR A 112 16.56 -6.98 -15.08
C TYR A 112 17.91 -7.02 -14.35
N LEU A 113 18.38 -5.88 -13.83
CA LEU A 113 19.69 -5.78 -13.17
C LEU A 113 19.65 -6.01 -11.64
N VAL A 114 18.47 -6.16 -11.03
CA VAL A 114 18.30 -6.23 -9.56
C VAL A 114 17.35 -7.38 -9.14
N SER A 115 17.25 -8.43 -9.97
CA SER A 115 16.07 -9.30 -10.01
C SER A 115 15.84 -10.31 -8.87
N PRO A 116 16.81 -10.77 -8.06
CA PRO A 116 16.52 -11.74 -6.98
C PRO A 116 15.98 -11.08 -5.71
N ASP A 117 16.61 -9.98 -5.28
CA ASP A 117 16.36 -9.37 -3.96
C ASP A 117 15.00 -8.66 -3.87
N HIS A 118 14.41 -8.29 -5.01
CA HIS A 118 13.13 -7.61 -5.07
C HIS A 118 11.92 -8.54 -4.85
N ILE A 119 12.02 -9.83 -5.19
CA ILE A 119 10.91 -10.78 -4.98
C ILE A 119 10.77 -11.08 -3.49
N THR A 120 11.87 -11.32 -2.79
CA THR A 120 11.90 -11.54 -1.34
C THR A 120 11.46 -10.28 -0.59
N ALA A 121 11.92 -9.09 -1.00
CA ALA A 121 11.49 -7.82 -0.41
C ALA A 121 9.97 -7.57 -0.55
N ASN A 122 9.36 -7.98 -1.67
CA ASN A 122 7.93 -7.81 -1.90
C ASN A 122 7.06 -8.74 -1.04
N VAL A 123 7.53 -9.96 -0.75
CA VAL A 123 6.84 -10.87 0.17
C VAL A 123 6.90 -10.33 1.60
N SER A 124 8.05 -9.79 2.03
CA SER A 124 8.18 -9.13 3.34
C SER A 124 7.28 -7.89 3.49
N LEU A 125 6.99 -7.17 2.39
CA LEU A 125 6.04 -6.06 2.38
C LEU A 125 4.60 -6.52 2.63
N LEU A 126 4.18 -7.65 2.06
CA LEU A 126 2.85 -8.22 2.32
C LEU A 126 2.69 -8.60 3.80
N GLU A 127 3.71 -9.23 4.38
CA GLU A 127 3.71 -9.60 5.80
C GLU A 127 3.69 -8.37 6.71
N LEU A 128 4.49 -7.35 6.38
CA LEU A 128 4.51 -6.08 7.10
C LEU A 128 3.13 -5.42 7.08
N PHE A 129 2.48 -5.33 5.92
CA PHE A 129 1.17 -4.69 5.80
C PHE A 129 0.08 -5.49 6.51
N ALA A 130 0.15 -6.82 6.47
CA ALA A 130 -0.73 -7.69 7.23
C ALA A 130 -0.56 -7.47 8.75
N ALA A 131 0.68 -7.39 9.22
CA ALA A 131 0.99 -7.13 10.63
C ALA A 131 0.47 -5.74 11.06
N LEU A 132 0.76 -4.69 10.29
CA LEU A 132 0.35 -3.33 10.58
C LEU A 132 -1.17 -3.15 10.54
N GLY A 133 -1.85 -3.74 9.55
CA GLY A 133 -3.30 -3.77 9.47
C GLY A 133 -3.95 -4.50 10.64
N SER A 134 -3.34 -5.61 11.08
CA SER A 134 -3.79 -6.36 12.26
C SER A 134 -3.59 -5.59 13.56
N ILE A 135 -2.43 -4.93 13.73
CA ILE A 135 -2.12 -4.06 14.87
C ILE A 135 -3.12 -2.91 14.94
N GLY A 136 -3.40 -2.27 13.80
CA GLY A 136 -4.39 -1.20 13.73
C GLY A 136 -5.78 -1.67 14.15
N TRP A 137 -6.22 -2.82 13.65
CA TRP A 137 -7.49 -3.41 14.08
C TRP A 137 -7.51 -3.76 15.57
N LEU A 138 -6.42 -4.34 16.09
CA LEU A 138 -6.30 -4.76 17.48
C LEU A 138 -6.34 -3.55 18.43
N ALA A 139 -5.68 -2.45 18.07
CA ALA A 139 -5.77 -1.19 18.80
C ALA A 139 -7.22 -0.71 18.87
N ARG A 140 -7.96 -0.69 17.75
CA ARG A 140 -9.38 -0.33 17.75
C ARG A 140 -10.19 -1.24 18.68
N PHE A 141 -9.96 -2.55 18.61
CA PHE A 141 -10.64 -3.56 19.42
C PHE A 141 -10.42 -3.33 20.92
N LEU A 142 -9.16 -3.08 21.33
CA LEU A 142 -8.80 -2.81 22.72
C LEU A 142 -9.38 -1.48 23.22
N PHE A 143 -9.33 -0.43 22.40
CA PHE A 143 -9.82 0.90 22.77
C PHE A 143 -11.33 1.09 22.59
N LYS A 144 -12.07 0.04 22.17
CA LYS A 144 -13.53 0.07 21.91
C LYS A 144 -13.96 1.30 21.08
N MET A 145 -13.17 1.65 20.07
CA MET A 145 -13.52 2.76 19.18
C MET A 145 -14.67 2.31 18.27
N SER A 146 -15.88 2.77 18.60
CA SER A 146 -17.15 2.48 17.91
C SER A 146 -17.14 2.97 16.47
#